data_AF-A0A8T7F627-F1
#
_entry.id   AF-A0A8T7F627-F1
#
_cell.length_a   1.000
_cell.length_b   1.000
_cell.length_c   1.000
_cell.angle_alpha   90.00
_cell.angle_beta   90.00
_cell.angle_gamma   90.00
#
_symmetry.space_group_name_H-M   'P 1'
#
loop_
_entity.id
_entity.type
_entity.pdbx_description
1 polymer ?
#
loop_
_entity_poly.entity_id
_entity_poly.type
_entity_poly.pdbx_seq_one_letter_code
_entity_poly.pdbx_strand_id
1 'polypeptide(L)'
;MHTEPRNEPIAVQLAELLNDVGRLADAYFYDGQMDAAMQVFEASAHLLDLAEARPHDALGFLLRYGKLAAQHGRHTRIGFVKAFELAQRTTSVAESSGDSASIAAALDLTGLVHYYEALDADPADFSTANGYFQRALQLIETTSEVPTKTRFDVLFHVGLVYQMNEALAEAGQFFERAYNLALANGLRYEQAGAARHRGYVAYVASDFESARRYYAEVVAIHDEIGFRAFQPYSLIALGELHRELGEIDAARTDLERAAEMARQMGIQRVAESADAALAQLEQATSV
;
A
#
# COMPACT_ATOMS: atom_id res chain seq x y z
N MET A 1 40.73 -15.72 -31.55
CA MET A 1 40.48 -15.55 -30.10
C MET A 1 39.56 -14.36 -29.96
N HIS A 2 38.25 -14.62 -29.94
CA HIS A 2 37.22 -13.58 -29.86
C HIS A 2 37.09 -13.16 -28.41
N THR A 3 37.56 -11.95 -28.10
CA THR A 3 37.13 -11.21 -26.92
C THR A 3 36.34 -10.02 -27.42
N GLU A 4 35.02 -10.13 -27.43
CA GLU A 4 34.14 -8.94 -27.44
C GLU A 4 33.97 -8.46 -26.01
N PRO A 5 34.26 -7.17 -25.72
CA PRO A 5 33.73 -6.51 -24.54
C PRO A 5 32.96 -5.25 -24.96
N ARG A 6 31.62 -5.22 -24.88
CA ARG A 6 30.86 -3.94 -25.01
C ARG A 6 29.37 -3.87 -24.63
N ASN A 7 28.72 -4.89 -24.04
CA ASN A 7 27.29 -4.80 -23.67
C ASN A 7 26.98 -4.46 -22.21
N GLU A 8 27.99 -4.33 -21.34
CA GLU A 8 27.80 -3.86 -19.96
C GLU A 8 27.31 -2.40 -19.79
N PRO A 9 27.45 -1.44 -20.74
CA PRO A 9 26.94 -0.07 -20.54
C PRO A 9 25.42 0.10 -20.68
N ILE A 10 24.76 -0.65 -21.57
CA ILE A 10 23.32 -0.43 -21.88
C ILE A 10 22.43 -1.07 -20.81
N ALA A 11 22.75 -2.29 -20.37
CA ALA A 11 21.99 -2.97 -19.33
C ALA A 11 21.95 -2.19 -18.01
N VAL A 12 23.07 -1.54 -17.64
CA VAL A 12 23.14 -0.67 -16.45
C VAL A 12 22.28 0.57 -16.62
N GLN A 13 22.37 1.26 -17.76
CA GLN A 13 21.52 2.42 -18.05
C GLN A 13 20.03 2.07 -18.07
N LEU A 14 19.69 0.88 -18.58
CA LEU A 14 18.32 0.39 -18.57
C LEU A 14 17.83 0.09 -17.14
N ALA A 15 18.66 -0.51 -16.29
CA ALA A 15 18.34 -0.73 -14.89
C ALA A 15 18.10 0.59 -14.13
N GLU A 16 18.96 1.59 -14.35
CA GLU A 16 18.80 2.94 -13.80
C GLU A 16 17.50 3.59 -14.28
N LEU A 17 17.20 3.50 -15.59
CA LEU A 17 15.97 4.01 -16.17
C LEU A 17 14.72 3.36 -15.56
N LEU A 18 14.71 2.04 -15.39
CA LEU A 18 13.59 1.32 -14.75
C LEU A 18 13.37 1.81 -13.31
N ASN A 19 14.44 2.05 -12.55
CA ASN A 19 14.33 2.61 -11.21
C ASN A 19 13.81 4.06 -11.23
N ASP A 20 14.26 4.87 -12.18
CA ASP A 20 13.80 6.27 -12.34
C ASP A 20 12.34 6.36 -12.72
N VAL A 21 11.87 5.49 -13.62
CA VAL A 21 10.44 5.35 -13.93
C VAL A 21 9.65 4.98 -12.67
N GLY A 22 10.16 4.03 -11.88
CA GLY A 22 9.54 3.64 -10.61
C GLY A 22 9.43 4.81 -9.62
N ARG A 23 10.50 5.62 -9.49
CA ARG A 23 10.49 6.82 -8.64
C ARG A 23 9.51 7.89 -9.14
N LEU A 24 9.42 8.09 -10.46
CA LEU A 24 8.47 9.02 -11.06
C LEU A 24 7.03 8.59 -10.82
N ALA A 25 6.73 7.31 -11.02
CA ALA A 25 5.40 6.77 -10.76
C ALA A 25 5.02 6.90 -9.27
N ASP A 26 5.95 6.60 -8.35
CA ASP A 26 5.72 6.80 -6.91
C ASP A 26 5.46 8.27 -6.58
N ALA A 27 6.13 9.22 -7.23
CA ALA A 27 5.89 10.65 -7.02
C ALA A 27 4.47 11.06 -7.46
N TYR A 28 4.01 10.59 -8.64
CA TYR A 28 2.63 10.80 -9.08
C TYR A 28 1.63 10.17 -8.11
N PHE A 29 1.91 8.95 -7.65
CA PHE A 29 1.08 8.27 -6.67
C PHE A 29 1.05 9.06 -5.35
N TYR A 30 2.18 9.57 -4.87
CA TYR A 30 2.26 10.34 -3.63
C TYR A 30 1.47 11.64 -3.73
N ASP A 31 1.45 12.29 -4.89
CA ASP A 31 0.62 13.47 -5.14
C ASP A 31 -0.88 13.15 -5.29
N GLY A 32 -1.28 11.87 -5.23
CA GLY A 32 -2.67 11.44 -5.37
C GLY A 32 -3.11 11.18 -6.82
N GLN A 33 -2.17 11.24 -7.78
CA GLN A 33 -2.44 11.05 -9.21
C GLN A 33 -2.24 9.59 -9.61
N MET A 34 -3.06 8.69 -9.08
CA MET A 34 -2.91 7.24 -9.25
C MET A 34 -2.98 6.81 -10.73
N ASP A 35 -3.87 7.41 -11.52
CA ASP A 35 -3.96 7.12 -12.97
C ASP A 35 -2.72 7.58 -13.73
N ALA A 36 -2.13 8.73 -13.37
CA ALA A 36 -0.89 9.20 -13.98
C ALA A 36 0.29 8.28 -13.63
N ALA A 37 0.36 7.82 -12.37
CA ALA A 37 1.36 6.84 -11.94
C ALA A 37 1.24 5.52 -12.74
N MET A 38 0.02 5.04 -12.98
CA MET A 38 -0.23 3.87 -13.84
C MET A 38 0.22 4.12 -15.28
N GLN A 39 -0.11 5.28 -15.86
CA GLN A 39 0.31 5.64 -17.22
C GLN A 39 1.83 5.68 -17.38
N VAL A 40 2.57 6.15 -16.37
CA VAL A 40 4.04 6.15 -16.38
C VAL A 40 4.60 4.74 -16.50
N PHE A 41 4.06 3.78 -15.73
CA PHE A 41 4.46 2.38 -15.84
C PHE A 41 4.05 1.77 -17.18
N GLU A 42 2.82 1.99 -17.63
CA GLU A 42 2.29 1.46 -18.89
C GLU A 42 3.12 1.92 -20.10
N ALA A 43 3.43 3.22 -20.15
CA ALA A 43 4.26 3.80 -21.21
C ALA A 43 5.67 3.20 -21.25
N SER A 44 6.17 2.73 -20.10
CA SER A 44 7.53 2.24 -19.93
C SER A 44 7.64 0.71 -19.89
N ALA A 45 6.51 -0.02 -19.89
CA ALA A 45 6.50 -1.47 -19.69
C ALA A 45 7.28 -2.23 -20.77
N HIS A 46 7.32 -1.71 -22.00
CA HIS A 46 8.09 -2.28 -23.11
C HIS A 46 9.61 -2.32 -22.86
N LEU A 47 10.13 -1.51 -21.92
CA LEU A 47 11.53 -1.56 -21.50
C LEU A 47 11.91 -2.93 -20.92
N LEU A 48 10.94 -3.65 -20.35
CA LEU A 48 11.14 -4.98 -19.77
C LEU A 48 11.36 -6.06 -20.83
N ASP A 49 11.05 -5.78 -22.09
CA ASP A 49 11.10 -6.75 -23.21
C ASP A 49 12.31 -6.51 -24.13
N LEU A 50 13.15 -5.50 -23.81
CA LEU A 50 14.41 -5.25 -24.50
C LEU A 50 15.40 -6.39 -24.23
N ALA A 51 16.26 -6.69 -25.21
CA ALA A 51 17.23 -7.78 -25.11
C ALA A 51 18.24 -7.59 -23.97
N GLU A 52 18.53 -6.34 -23.62
CA GLU A 52 19.44 -5.93 -22.55
C GLU A 52 18.78 -5.92 -21.17
N ALA A 53 17.45 -6.09 -21.09
CA ALA A 53 16.71 -6.12 -19.83
C ALA A 53 17.05 -7.39 -19.05
N ARG A 54 17.80 -7.23 -17.95
CA ARG A 54 18.11 -8.34 -17.05
C ARG A 54 16.95 -8.56 -16.10
N PRO A 55 16.44 -9.81 -15.96
CA PRO A 55 15.32 -10.11 -15.07
C PRO A 55 15.47 -9.55 -13.65
N HIS A 56 16.64 -9.73 -13.05
CA HIS A 56 16.93 -9.24 -11.70
C HIS A 56 16.77 -7.71 -11.55
N ASP A 57 17.23 -6.94 -12.53
CA ASP A 57 17.14 -5.47 -12.47
C ASP A 57 15.71 -4.95 -12.67
N ALA A 58 14.88 -5.74 -13.37
CA ALA A 58 13.47 -5.45 -13.57
C ALA A 58 12.61 -5.70 -12.33
N LEU A 59 13.12 -6.42 -11.32
CA LEU A 59 12.32 -6.83 -10.16
C LEU A 59 11.73 -5.63 -9.40
N GLY A 60 12.54 -4.59 -9.16
CA GLY A 60 12.07 -3.39 -8.46
C GLY A 60 10.94 -2.67 -9.20
N PHE A 61 11.04 -2.59 -10.54
CA PHE A 61 10.00 -2.02 -11.39
C PHE A 61 8.72 -2.85 -11.33
N LEU A 62 8.84 -4.17 -11.50
CA LEU A 62 7.71 -5.10 -11.47
C LEU A 62 6.97 -5.07 -10.13
N LEU A 63 7.70 -5.00 -9.02
CA LEU A 63 7.13 -4.91 -7.67
C LEU A 63 6.33 -3.62 -7.48
N ARG A 64 6.88 -2.46 -7.87
CA ARG A 64 6.17 -1.18 -7.74
C ARG A 64 4.95 -1.12 -8.65
N TYR A 65 5.11 -1.53 -9.91
CA TYR A 65 4.01 -1.55 -10.86
C TYR A 65 2.91 -2.52 -10.44
N GLY A 66 3.27 -3.72 -10.00
CA GLY A 66 2.31 -4.72 -9.51
C GLY A 66 1.52 -4.24 -8.30
N LYS A 67 2.18 -3.60 -7.33
CA LYS A 67 1.50 -3.04 -6.14
C LYS A 67 0.51 -1.95 -6.52
N LEU A 68 0.92 -1.04 -7.41
CA LEU A 68 0.05 0.02 -7.91
C LEU A 68 -1.13 -0.56 -8.72
N ALA A 69 -0.87 -1.54 -9.59
CA ALA A 69 -1.90 -2.21 -10.37
C ALA A 69 -2.91 -2.96 -9.49
N ALA A 70 -2.47 -3.57 -8.39
CA ALA A 70 -3.35 -4.23 -7.42
C ALA A 70 -4.30 -3.21 -6.74
N GLN A 71 -3.75 -2.06 -6.33
CA GLN A 71 -4.54 -0.97 -5.74
C GLN A 71 -5.51 -0.34 -6.75
N HIS A 72 -5.05 -0.13 -7.99
CA HIS A 72 -5.85 0.39 -9.09
C HIS A 72 -6.95 -0.58 -9.54
N GLY A 73 -6.68 -1.89 -9.48
CA GLY A 73 -7.64 -2.96 -9.78
C GLY A 73 -8.94 -2.86 -9.00
N ARG A 74 -8.88 -2.40 -7.74
CA ARG A 74 -10.07 -2.15 -6.91
C ARG A 74 -11.04 -1.09 -7.48
N HIS A 75 -10.63 -0.39 -8.53
CA HIS A 75 -11.43 0.59 -9.26
C HIS A 75 -11.76 0.15 -10.68
N THR A 76 -11.04 -0.84 -11.24
CA THR A 76 -11.22 -1.32 -12.62
C THR A 76 -10.93 -2.82 -12.76
N ARG A 77 -11.82 -3.58 -13.42
CA ARG A 77 -11.60 -5.02 -13.67
C ARG A 77 -10.34 -5.31 -14.50
N ILE A 78 -9.93 -4.37 -15.35
CA ILE A 78 -8.71 -4.46 -16.16
C ILE A 78 -7.45 -4.37 -15.27
N GLY A 79 -7.47 -3.55 -14.22
CA GLY A 79 -6.36 -3.40 -13.29
C GLY A 79 -5.99 -4.71 -12.58
N PHE A 80 -6.98 -5.53 -12.19
CA PHE A 80 -6.70 -6.84 -11.60
C PHE A 80 -6.04 -7.83 -12.58
N VAL A 81 -6.48 -7.86 -13.84
CA VAL A 81 -5.83 -8.71 -14.86
C VAL A 81 -4.35 -8.33 -15.00
N LYS A 82 -4.06 -7.03 -15.06
CA LYS A 82 -2.69 -6.52 -15.11
C LYS A 82 -1.91 -6.84 -13.83
N ALA A 83 -2.52 -6.70 -12.66
CA ALA A 83 -1.89 -7.02 -11.38
C ALA A 83 -1.49 -8.50 -11.28
N PHE A 84 -2.35 -9.42 -11.72
CA PHE A 84 -2.02 -10.85 -11.79
C PHE A 84 -0.90 -11.17 -12.77
N GLU A 85 -0.92 -10.56 -13.96
CA GLU A 85 0.16 -10.70 -14.95
C GLU A 85 1.51 -10.25 -14.35
N LEU A 86 1.52 -9.11 -13.69
CA LEU A 86 2.72 -8.56 -13.05
C LEU A 86 3.18 -9.42 -11.87
N ALA A 87 2.27 -9.92 -11.04
CA ALA A 87 2.60 -10.81 -9.93
C ALA A 87 3.21 -12.13 -10.43
N GLN A 88 2.66 -12.72 -11.50
CA GLN A 88 3.21 -13.91 -12.14
C GLN A 88 4.62 -13.65 -12.68
N ARG A 89 4.81 -12.56 -13.44
CA ARG A 89 6.13 -12.19 -13.98
C ARG A 89 7.14 -11.93 -12.86
N THR A 90 6.75 -11.22 -11.80
CA THR A 90 7.58 -10.96 -10.61
C THR A 90 8.00 -12.27 -9.94
N THR A 91 7.06 -13.21 -9.78
CA THR A 91 7.32 -14.52 -9.18
C THR A 91 8.35 -15.30 -9.99
N SER A 92 8.18 -15.38 -11.31
CA SER A 92 9.15 -16.08 -12.17
C SER A 92 10.55 -15.47 -12.08
N VAL A 93 10.64 -14.14 -12.06
CA VAL A 93 11.93 -13.43 -11.89
C VAL A 93 12.55 -13.74 -10.52
N ALA A 94 11.76 -13.63 -9.45
CA ALA A 94 12.22 -13.90 -8.09
C ALA A 94 12.68 -15.35 -7.92
N GLU A 95 11.95 -16.33 -8.43
CA GLU A 95 12.35 -17.74 -8.38
C GLU A 95 13.66 -17.99 -9.14
N SER A 96 13.87 -17.30 -10.28
CA SER A 96 15.11 -17.44 -11.06
C SER A 96 16.34 -16.86 -10.35
N SER A 97 16.15 -15.87 -9.47
CA SER A 97 17.24 -15.30 -8.65
C SER A 97 17.69 -16.26 -7.55
N GLY A 98 16.78 -17.10 -7.06
CA GLY A 98 17.01 -18.03 -5.95
C GLY A 98 17.21 -17.37 -4.58
N ASP A 99 17.06 -16.04 -4.46
CA ASP A 99 17.26 -15.33 -3.19
C ASP A 99 15.95 -15.15 -2.42
N SER A 100 16.01 -15.34 -1.10
CA SER A 100 14.83 -15.27 -0.23
C SER A 100 14.18 -13.88 -0.19
N ALA A 101 14.93 -12.80 -0.45
CA ALA A 101 14.40 -11.45 -0.39
C ALA A 101 13.47 -11.16 -1.57
N SER A 102 13.90 -11.53 -2.78
CA SER A 102 13.11 -11.45 -4.00
C SER A 102 11.87 -12.34 -3.91
N ILE A 103 12.03 -13.57 -3.41
CA ILE A 103 10.91 -14.51 -3.25
C ILE A 103 9.90 -13.99 -2.22
N ALA A 104 10.36 -13.45 -1.07
CA ALA A 104 9.46 -12.86 -0.08
C ALA A 104 8.66 -11.68 -0.65
N ALA A 105 9.31 -10.80 -1.43
CA ALA A 105 8.66 -9.66 -2.06
C ALA A 105 7.64 -10.09 -3.13
N ALA A 106 7.94 -11.14 -3.91
CA ALA A 106 7.01 -11.66 -4.92
C ALA A 106 5.79 -12.37 -4.29
N LEU A 107 6.01 -13.13 -3.22
CA LEU A 107 4.93 -13.73 -2.44
C LEU A 107 4.04 -12.65 -1.82
N ASP A 108 4.63 -11.61 -1.24
CA ASP A 108 3.91 -10.46 -0.71
C ASP A 108 3.04 -9.78 -1.79
N LEU A 109 3.63 -9.46 -2.96
CA LEU A 109 2.87 -8.88 -4.07
C LEU A 109 1.71 -9.79 -4.50
N THR A 110 1.95 -11.09 -4.66
CA THR A 110 0.91 -12.03 -5.08
C THR A 110 -0.22 -12.11 -4.05
N GLY A 111 0.13 -12.14 -2.76
CA GLY A 111 -0.83 -12.05 -1.66
C GLY A 111 -1.64 -10.76 -1.70
N LEU A 112 -0.99 -9.63 -2.01
CA LEU A 112 -1.64 -8.32 -2.11
C LEU A 112 -2.66 -8.26 -3.25
N VAL A 113 -2.36 -8.84 -4.40
CA VAL A 113 -3.33 -8.91 -5.52
C VAL A 113 -4.57 -9.70 -5.09
N HIS A 114 -4.39 -10.87 -4.49
CA HIS A 114 -5.51 -11.67 -3.97
C HIS A 114 -6.26 -11.00 -2.83
N TYR A 115 -5.56 -10.25 -1.96
CA TYR A 115 -6.20 -9.49 -0.89
C TYR A 115 -7.15 -8.44 -1.44
N TYR A 116 -6.72 -7.65 -2.43
CA TYR A 116 -7.58 -6.64 -3.05
C TYR A 116 -8.72 -7.27 -3.86
N GLU A 117 -8.49 -8.39 -4.54
CA GLU A 117 -9.56 -9.12 -5.23
C GLU A 117 -10.63 -9.63 -4.23
N ALA A 118 -10.21 -10.14 -3.08
CA ALA A 118 -11.11 -10.64 -2.04
C ALA A 118 -11.95 -9.56 -1.38
N LEU A 119 -11.46 -8.30 -1.31
CA LEU A 119 -12.23 -7.17 -0.77
C LEU A 119 -13.50 -6.87 -1.58
N ASP A 120 -13.51 -7.19 -2.87
CA ASP A 120 -14.66 -6.97 -3.77
C ASP A 120 -15.54 -8.22 -3.92
N ALA A 121 -15.15 -9.35 -3.30
CA ALA A 121 -15.91 -10.60 -3.34
C ALA A 121 -17.00 -10.66 -2.26
N ASP A 122 -18.10 -11.35 -2.55
CA ASP A 122 -19.19 -11.62 -1.60
C ASP A 122 -19.58 -13.11 -1.62
N PRO A 123 -19.27 -13.88 -0.55
CA PRO A 123 -18.55 -13.45 0.65
C PRO A 123 -17.05 -13.23 0.37
N ALA A 124 -16.44 -12.31 1.13
CA ALA A 124 -14.99 -12.09 1.08
C ALA A 124 -14.22 -13.31 1.64
N ASP A 125 -13.18 -13.74 0.94
CA ASP A 125 -12.30 -14.84 1.37
C ASP A 125 -10.82 -14.46 1.24
N PHE A 126 -10.16 -14.23 2.38
CA PHE A 126 -8.74 -13.86 2.44
C PHE A 126 -7.80 -15.06 2.58
N SER A 127 -8.30 -16.31 2.48
CA SER A 127 -7.51 -17.54 2.69
C SER A 127 -6.32 -17.64 1.73
N THR A 128 -6.53 -17.33 0.46
CA THR A 128 -5.48 -17.37 -0.57
C THR A 128 -4.41 -16.32 -0.29
N ALA A 129 -4.82 -15.07 -0.02
CA ALA A 129 -3.90 -13.99 0.33
C ALA A 129 -3.08 -14.34 1.58
N ASN A 130 -3.74 -14.86 2.63
CA ASN A 130 -3.08 -15.31 3.84
C ASN A 130 -2.02 -16.39 3.56
N GLY A 131 -2.32 -17.37 2.70
CA GLY A 131 -1.36 -18.41 2.33
C GLY A 131 -0.06 -17.85 1.75
N TYR A 132 -0.15 -16.84 0.91
CA TYR A 132 1.03 -16.15 0.36
C TYR A 132 1.77 -15.33 1.44
N PHE A 133 1.05 -14.53 2.22
CA PHE A 133 1.65 -13.70 3.25
C PHE A 133 2.33 -14.53 4.36
N GLN A 134 1.77 -15.67 4.75
CA GLN A 134 2.39 -16.56 5.74
C GLN A 134 3.68 -17.21 5.22
N ARG A 135 3.73 -17.57 3.93
CA ARG A 135 4.97 -18.04 3.29
C ARG A 135 6.04 -16.94 3.24
N ALA A 136 5.64 -15.71 2.92
CA ALA A 136 6.54 -14.56 2.96
C ALA A 136 7.02 -14.27 4.40
N LEU A 137 6.12 -14.38 5.39
CA LEU A 137 6.43 -14.20 6.81
C LEU A 137 7.50 -15.20 7.28
N GLN A 138 7.36 -16.48 6.91
CA GLN A 138 8.35 -17.49 7.23
C GLN A 138 9.74 -17.13 6.67
N LEU A 139 9.82 -16.61 5.44
CA LEU A 139 11.09 -16.21 4.83
C LEU A 139 11.73 -15.05 5.58
N ILE A 140 10.95 -14.02 5.93
CA ILE A 140 11.51 -12.89 6.67
C ILE A 140 11.93 -13.29 8.08
N GLU A 141 11.26 -14.24 8.73
CA GLU A 141 11.61 -14.66 10.09
C GLU A 141 12.87 -15.56 10.12
N THR A 142 13.17 -16.25 9.01
CA THR A 142 14.29 -17.20 8.94
C THR A 142 15.51 -16.67 8.18
N THR A 143 15.36 -15.60 7.39
CA THR A 143 16.46 -15.02 6.61
C THR A 143 16.72 -13.61 7.09
N SER A 144 17.98 -13.25 7.39
CA SER A 144 18.33 -11.94 7.95
C SER A 144 18.42 -10.84 6.88
N GLU A 145 18.81 -11.21 5.67
CA GLU A 145 19.17 -10.38 4.53
C GLU A 145 17.96 -9.74 3.82
N VAL A 146 16.74 -10.09 4.23
CA VAL A 146 15.52 -9.49 3.65
C VAL A 146 15.47 -8.00 3.98
N PRO A 147 15.32 -7.10 2.98
CA PRO A 147 15.24 -5.67 3.19
C PRO A 147 14.14 -5.27 4.17
N THR A 148 14.41 -4.27 5.01
CA THR A 148 13.46 -3.71 5.99
C THR A 148 12.11 -3.40 5.37
N LYS A 149 12.10 -2.80 4.17
CA LYS A 149 10.87 -2.45 3.48
C LYS A 149 10.00 -3.67 3.14
N THR A 150 10.60 -4.76 2.64
CA THR A 150 9.89 -6.02 2.38
C THR A 150 9.36 -6.64 3.67
N ARG A 151 10.16 -6.62 4.75
CA ARG A 151 9.72 -7.09 6.07
C ARG A 151 8.51 -6.31 6.58
N PHE A 152 8.54 -4.99 6.42
CA PHE A 152 7.42 -4.13 6.76
C PHE A 152 6.17 -4.53 5.99
N ASP A 153 6.26 -4.62 4.65
CA ASP A 153 5.11 -4.90 3.79
C ASP A 153 4.45 -6.24 4.19
N VAL A 154 5.27 -7.29 4.40
CA VAL A 154 4.78 -8.62 4.83
C VAL A 154 4.08 -8.56 6.19
N LEU A 155 4.72 -7.96 7.21
CA LEU A 155 4.11 -7.84 8.55
C LEU A 155 2.81 -7.05 8.49
N PHE A 156 2.80 -5.96 7.73
CA PHE A 156 1.66 -5.10 7.56
C PHE A 156 0.49 -5.85 6.89
N HIS A 157 0.74 -6.55 5.79
CA HIS A 157 -0.29 -7.30 5.07
C HIS A 157 -0.82 -8.52 5.84
N VAL A 158 0.02 -9.20 6.63
CA VAL A 158 -0.47 -10.22 7.58
C VAL A 158 -1.43 -9.57 8.59
N GLY A 159 -1.07 -8.40 9.12
CA GLY A 159 -1.95 -7.62 9.99
C GLY A 159 -3.29 -7.25 9.33
N LEU A 160 -3.29 -6.87 8.05
CA LEU A 160 -4.52 -6.58 7.30
C LEU A 160 -5.45 -7.80 7.22
N VAL A 161 -4.90 -8.99 6.96
CA VAL A 161 -5.70 -10.23 6.92
C VAL A 161 -6.33 -10.53 8.27
N TYR A 162 -5.56 -10.44 9.36
CA TYR A 162 -6.11 -10.63 10.71
C TYR A 162 -7.20 -9.60 11.02
N GLN A 163 -7.00 -8.33 10.63
CA GLN A 163 -8.01 -7.28 10.80
C GLN A 163 -9.29 -7.61 10.04
N MET A 164 -9.19 -8.04 8.78
CA MET A 164 -10.36 -8.41 7.96
C MET A 164 -11.09 -9.65 8.48
N ASN A 165 -10.38 -10.55 9.17
CA ASN A 165 -10.96 -11.70 9.86
C ASN A 165 -11.40 -11.39 11.30
N GLU A 166 -11.46 -10.11 11.68
CA GLU A 166 -11.87 -9.62 13.02
C GLU A 166 -10.99 -10.11 14.19
N ALA A 167 -9.81 -10.66 13.90
CA ALA A 167 -8.81 -11.06 14.88
C ALA A 167 -7.93 -9.86 15.29
N LEU A 168 -8.55 -8.89 15.98
CA LEU A 168 -7.96 -7.57 16.24
C LEU A 168 -6.75 -7.60 17.18
N ALA A 169 -6.65 -8.56 18.09
CA ALA A 169 -5.50 -8.68 18.99
C ALA A 169 -4.24 -9.07 18.22
N GLU A 170 -4.35 -10.07 17.34
CA GLU A 170 -3.30 -10.51 16.44
C GLU A 170 -2.94 -9.41 15.43
N ALA A 171 -3.95 -8.77 14.83
CA ALA A 171 -3.73 -7.65 13.92
C ALA A 171 -2.92 -6.53 14.60
N GLY A 172 -3.27 -6.17 15.83
CA GLY A 172 -2.57 -5.17 16.64
C GLY A 172 -1.08 -5.51 16.84
N GLN A 173 -0.74 -6.76 17.13
CA GLN A 173 0.65 -7.19 17.28
C GLN A 173 1.45 -7.04 15.98
N PHE A 174 0.87 -7.41 14.84
CA PHE A 174 1.52 -7.26 13.53
C PHE A 174 1.71 -5.79 13.14
N PHE A 175 0.69 -4.95 13.35
CA PHE A 175 0.81 -3.51 13.08
C PHE A 175 1.81 -2.83 14.01
N GLU A 176 1.93 -3.25 15.27
CA GLU A 176 2.95 -2.74 16.19
C GLU A 176 4.37 -3.14 15.74
N ARG A 177 4.58 -4.40 15.34
CA ARG A 177 5.87 -4.86 14.77
C ARG A 177 6.23 -4.05 13.53
N ALA A 178 5.28 -3.87 12.60
CA ALA A 178 5.48 -3.09 11.38
C ALA A 178 5.78 -1.61 11.69
N TYR A 179 5.02 -0.99 12.60
CA TYR A 179 5.23 0.40 13.04
C TYR A 179 6.63 0.60 13.62
N ASN A 180 7.04 -0.25 14.57
CA ASN A 180 8.35 -0.14 15.22
C ASN A 180 9.50 -0.33 14.22
N LEU A 181 9.33 -1.23 13.25
CA LEU A 181 10.29 -1.42 12.16
C LEU A 181 10.40 -0.16 11.29
N ALA A 182 9.27 0.42 10.88
CA ALA A 182 9.24 1.62 10.07
C ALA A 182 9.87 2.82 10.80
N LEU A 183 9.49 3.03 12.06
CA LEU A 183 10.02 4.08 12.92
C LEU A 183 11.54 3.98 13.08
N ALA A 184 12.06 2.78 13.40
CA ALA A 184 13.49 2.56 13.62
C ALA A 184 14.34 2.78 12.36
N ASN A 185 13.73 2.75 11.18
CA ASN A 185 14.43 2.86 9.89
C ASN A 185 14.07 4.14 9.12
N GLY A 186 13.32 5.07 9.73
CA GLY A 186 12.94 6.34 9.09
C GLY A 186 11.99 6.19 7.90
N LEU A 187 11.24 5.09 7.83
CA LEU A 187 10.28 4.80 6.77
C LEU A 187 8.95 5.52 7.07
N ARG A 188 8.90 6.83 6.82
CA ARG A 188 7.79 7.70 7.26
C ARG A 188 6.44 7.31 6.62
N TYR A 189 6.41 7.01 5.33
CA TYR A 189 5.20 6.56 4.64
C TYR A 189 4.62 5.28 5.28
N GLU A 190 5.49 4.30 5.52
CA GLU A 190 5.19 3.03 6.16
C GLU A 190 4.73 3.21 7.61
N GLN A 191 5.38 4.10 8.35
CA GLN A 191 5.02 4.46 9.72
C GLN A 191 3.58 4.98 9.78
N ALA A 192 3.19 5.89 8.89
CA ALA A 192 1.83 6.40 8.80
C ALA A 192 0.83 5.27 8.47
N GLY A 193 1.17 4.41 7.50
CA GLY A 193 0.35 3.25 7.17
C GLY A 193 0.06 2.36 8.38
N ALA A 194 1.08 1.96 9.13
CA ALA A 194 0.91 1.13 10.32
C ALA A 194 0.20 1.87 11.47
N ALA A 195 0.51 3.15 11.69
CA ALA A 195 -0.14 3.97 12.71
C ALA A 195 -1.66 4.07 12.48
N ARG A 196 -2.11 4.24 11.24
CA ARG A 196 -3.55 4.28 10.90
C ARG A 196 -4.25 3.00 11.36
N HIS A 197 -3.67 1.84 11.07
CA HIS A 197 -4.28 0.56 11.45
C HIS A 197 -4.22 0.30 12.96
N ARG A 198 -3.19 0.77 13.66
CA ARG A 198 -3.17 0.79 15.14
C ARG A 198 -4.26 1.71 15.71
N GLY A 199 -4.51 2.85 15.06
CA GLY A 199 -5.62 3.75 15.37
C GLY A 199 -6.97 3.05 15.26
N TYR A 200 -7.18 2.28 14.19
CA TYR A 200 -8.39 1.48 14.01
C TYR A 200 -8.57 0.42 15.10
N VAL A 201 -7.51 -0.35 15.41
CA VAL A 201 -7.56 -1.34 16.50
C VAL A 201 -7.90 -0.69 17.85
N ALA A 202 -7.30 0.46 18.16
CA ALA A 202 -7.61 1.21 19.37
C ALA A 202 -9.06 1.74 19.38
N TYR A 203 -9.52 2.26 18.24
CA TYR A 203 -10.89 2.76 18.07
C TYR A 203 -11.92 1.66 18.35
N VAL A 204 -11.76 0.47 17.75
CA VAL A 204 -12.68 -0.65 17.99
C VAL A 204 -12.62 -1.14 19.43
N ALA A 205 -11.45 -1.06 20.07
CA ALA A 205 -11.29 -1.32 21.50
C ALA A 205 -11.83 -0.20 22.42
N SER A 206 -12.42 0.86 21.85
CA SER A 206 -12.88 2.06 22.57
C SER A 206 -11.77 2.81 23.33
N ASP A 207 -10.50 2.58 22.99
CA ASP A 207 -9.36 3.38 23.45
C ASP A 207 -9.21 4.61 22.54
N PHE A 208 -10.15 5.54 22.72
CA PHE A 208 -10.25 6.74 21.91
C PHE A 208 -9.06 7.71 22.08
N GLU A 209 -8.38 7.67 23.23
CA GLU A 209 -7.18 8.48 23.45
C GLU A 209 -6.04 8.00 22.56
N SER A 210 -5.76 6.69 22.55
CA SER A 210 -4.77 6.11 21.66
C SER A 210 -5.16 6.28 20.18
N ALA A 211 -6.43 6.04 19.83
CA ALA A 211 -6.93 6.22 18.47
C ALA A 211 -6.69 7.64 17.96
N ARG A 212 -7.02 8.66 18.77
CA ARG A 212 -6.80 10.08 18.44
C ARG A 212 -5.33 10.35 18.19
N ARG A 213 -4.45 9.88 19.09
CA ARG A 213 -3.01 10.08 18.95
C ARG A 213 -2.48 9.46 17.65
N TYR A 214 -2.87 8.23 17.34
CA TYR A 214 -2.41 7.56 16.12
C TYR A 214 -2.94 8.21 14.85
N TYR A 215 -4.22 8.57 14.79
CA TYR A 215 -4.77 9.26 13.61
C TYR A 215 -4.16 10.65 13.41
N ALA A 216 -3.95 11.42 14.48
CA ALA A 216 -3.27 12.71 14.41
C ALA A 216 -1.81 12.56 13.94
N GLU A 217 -1.09 11.53 14.40
CA GLU A 217 0.26 11.20 13.92
C GLU A 217 0.26 10.92 12.41
N VAL A 218 -0.71 10.16 11.91
CA VAL A 218 -0.84 9.87 10.47
C VAL A 218 -0.99 11.14 9.65
N VAL A 219 -1.89 12.04 10.05
CA VAL A 219 -2.11 13.32 9.35
C VAL A 219 -0.83 14.16 9.35
N ALA A 220 -0.15 14.27 10.50
CA ALA A 220 1.09 15.02 10.61
C ALA A 220 2.20 14.44 9.72
N ILE A 221 2.35 13.12 9.67
CA ILE A 221 3.34 12.47 8.80
C ILE A 221 3.01 12.71 7.32
N HIS A 222 1.75 12.53 6.92
CA HIS A 222 1.33 12.77 5.54
C HIS A 222 1.59 14.23 5.12
N ASP A 223 1.30 15.21 5.97
CA ASP A 223 1.61 16.62 5.71
C ASP A 223 3.13 16.87 5.63
N GLU A 224 3.94 16.24 6.49
CA GLU A 224 5.42 16.34 6.48
C GLU A 224 6.03 15.82 5.17
N ILE A 225 5.57 14.67 4.68
CA ILE A 225 6.14 14.02 3.49
C ILE A 225 5.41 14.40 2.19
N GLY A 226 4.36 15.22 2.28
CA GLY A 226 3.52 15.60 1.14
C GLY A 226 2.72 14.44 0.54
N PHE A 227 2.39 13.41 1.31
CA PHE A 227 1.67 12.23 0.81
C PHE A 227 0.16 12.44 0.84
N ARG A 228 -0.46 12.43 -0.35
CA ARG A 228 -1.85 12.79 -0.57
C ARG A 228 -2.76 11.59 -0.86
N ALA A 229 -2.29 10.54 -1.55
CA ALA A 229 -3.13 9.44 -2.06
C ALA A 229 -4.03 8.74 -1.03
N PHE A 230 -3.60 8.62 0.24
CA PHE A 230 -4.44 8.06 1.31
C PHE A 230 -4.76 9.01 2.46
N GLN A 231 -4.46 10.29 2.29
CA GLN A 231 -4.78 11.30 3.30
C GLN A 231 -6.31 11.43 3.53
N PRO A 232 -7.18 11.40 2.51
CA PRO A 232 -8.64 11.45 2.72
C PRO A 232 -9.17 10.34 3.63
N TYR A 233 -8.69 9.10 3.47
CA TYR A 233 -9.10 7.98 4.33
C TYR A 233 -8.72 8.20 5.80
N SER A 234 -7.57 8.84 6.04
CA SER A 234 -7.09 9.11 7.40
C SER A 234 -7.91 10.23 8.05
N LEU A 235 -8.31 11.23 7.26
CA LEU A 235 -9.20 12.31 7.70
C LEU A 235 -10.62 11.79 8.00
N ILE A 236 -11.14 10.84 7.20
CA ILE A 236 -12.42 10.18 7.49
C ILE A 236 -12.36 9.47 8.84
N ALA A 237 -11.33 8.66 9.08
CA ALA A 237 -11.18 7.94 10.34
C ALA A 237 -11.06 8.89 11.55
N LEU A 238 -10.38 10.03 11.40
CA LEU A 238 -10.29 11.05 12.43
C LEU A 238 -11.63 11.77 12.65
N GLY A 239 -12.35 12.10 11.57
CA GLY A 239 -13.65 12.74 11.63
C GLY A 239 -14.72 11.86 12.29
N GLU A 240 -14.72 10.55 11.99
CA GLU A 240 -15.56 9.57 12.69
C GLU A 240 -15.24 9.49 14.18
N LEU A 241 -13.95 9.47 14.54
CA LEU A 241 -13.54 9.50 15.94
C LEU A 241 -13.99 10.79 16.65
N HIS A 242 -13.83 11.96 16.03
CA HIS A 242 -14.32 13.23 16.57
C HIS A 242 -15.84 13.21 16.77
N ARG A 243 -16.58 12.61 15.82
CA ARG A 243 -18.04 12.42 15.96
C ARG A 243 -18.38 11.56 17.18
N GLU A 244 -17.74 10.40 17.36
CA GLU A 244 -17.97 9.54 18.53
C GLU A 244 -17.67 10.24 19.86
N LEU A 245 -16.73 11.20 19.84
CA LEU A 245 -16.35 12.00 21.01
C LEU A 245 -17.22 13.26 21.18
N GLY A 246 -18.22 13.48 20.32
CA GLY A 246 -19.11 14.64 20.36
C GLY A 246 -18.47 15.96 19.89
N GLU A 247 -17.30 15.90 19.28
CA GLU A 247 -16.55 17.06 18.77
C GLU A 247 -17.00 17.40 17.34
N ILE A 248 -18.27 17.81 17.21
CA ILE A 248 -18.95 17.97 15.93
C ILE A 248 -18.22 18.91 14.96
N ASP A 249 -17.74 20.06 15.42
CA ASP A 249 -17.08 21.04 14.55
C ASP A 249 -15.76 20.49 13.99
N ALA A 250 -15.01 19.73 14.79
CA ALA A 250 -13.78 19.07 14.36
C ALA A 250 -14.10 17.94 13.37
N ALA A 251 -15.10 17.10 13.68
CA ALA A 251 -15.57 16.05 12.78
C ALA A 251 -15.98 16.60 11.41
N ARG A 252 -16.76 17.68 11.39
CA ARG A 252 -17.17 18.36 10.15
C ARG A 252 -15.97 18.84 9.35
N THR A 253 -15.03 19.53 10.01
CA THR A 253 -13.83 20.07 9.35
C THR A 253 -13.00 18.97 8.69
N ASP A 254 -12.75 17.86 9.39
CA ASP A 254 -11.96 16.74 8.87
C ASP A 254 -12.66 16.05 7.69
N LEU A 255 -13.97 15.81 7.80
CA LEU A 255 -14.76 15.15 6.76
C LEU A 255 -14.92 16.03 5.50
N GLU A 256 -15.14 17.34 5.65
CA GLU A 256 -15.19 18.28 4.53
C GLU A 256 -13.85 18.34 3.79
N ARG A 257 -12.73 18.39 4.54
CA ARG A 257 -11.38 18.32 3.97
C ARG A 257 -11.17 17.00 3.23
N ALA A 258 -11.61 15.88 3.81
CA ALA A 258 -11.49 14.57 3.17
C ALA A 258 -12.27 14.50 1.85
N ALA A 259 -13.51 14.98 1.83
CA ALA A 259 -14.37 15.00 0.65
C ALA A 259 -13.76 15.86 -0.47
N GLU A 260 -13.31 17.08 -0.15
CA GLU A 260 -12.69 17.98 -1.13
C GLU A 260 -11.42 17.37 -1.73
N MET A 261 -10.54 16.83 -0.90
CA MET A 261 -9.32 16.18 -1.37
C MET A 261 -9.62 14.96 -2.25
N ALA A 262 -10.57 14.11 -1.85
CA ALA A 262 -10.96 12.94 -2.63
C ALA A 262 -11.52 13.33 -4.01
N ARG A 263 -12.30 14.42 -4.09
CA ARG A 263 -12.80 14.95 -5.37
C ARG A 263 -11.68 15.48 -6.26
N GLN A 264 -10.73 16.24 -5.69
CA GLN A 264 -9.55 16.73 -6.43
C GLN A 264 -8.71 15.59 -7.01
N MET A 265 -8.63 14.46 -6.30
CA MET A 265 -7.93 13.25 -6.76
C MET A 265 -8.77 12.35 -7.68
N GLY A 266 -10.05 12.68 -7.89
CA GLY A 266 -10.96 11.84 -8.68
C GLY A 266 -11.38 10.53 -8.02
N ILE A 267 -11.19 10.37 -6.70
CA ILE A 267 -11.51 9.14 -5.95
C ILE A 267 -12.94 9.20 -5.43
N GLN A 268 -13.90 9.08 -6.35
CA GLN A 268 -15.33 9.31 -6.09
C GLN A 268 -15.89 8.52 -4.89
N ARG A 269 -15.55 7.23 -4.77
CA ARG A 269 -16.01 6.39 -3.65
C ARG A 269 -15.63 6.94 -2.26
N VAL A 270 -14.47 7.59 -2.17
CA VAL A 270 -13.99 8.15 -0.90
C VAL A 270 -14.68 9.47 -0.61
N ALA A 271 -14.91 10.29 -1.63
CA ALA A 271 -15.72 11.50 -1.50
C ALA A 271 -17.13 11.15 -1.01
N GLU A 272 -17.76 10.14 -1.61
CA GLU A 272 -19.09 9.65 -1.19
C GLU A 272 -19.11 9.13 0.25
N SER A 273 -18.05 8.42 0.67
CA SER A 273 -17.92 7.97 2.05
C SER A 273 -17.83 9.14 3.04
N ALA A 274 -17.05 10.18 2.71
CA ALA A 274 -16.93 11.37 3.54
C ALA A 274 -18.26 12.15 3.59
N ASP A 275 -18.93 12.31 2.44
CA ASP A 275 -20.24 12.97 2.34
C ASP A 275 -21.32 12.23 3.13
N ALA A 276 -21.31 10.89 3.10
CA ALA A 276 -22.22 10.07 3.91
C ALA A 276 -21.98 10.27 5.42
N ALA A 277 -20.72 10.32 5.85
CA ALA A 277 -20.37 10.59 7.25
C ALA A 277 -20.79 12.01 7.69
N LEU A 278 -20.65 13.02 6.81
CA LEU A 278 -21.16 14.38 7.05
C LEU A 278 -22.68 14.41 7.21
N ALA A 279 -23.41 13.71 6.35
CA ALA A 279 -24.87 13.64 6.44
C ALA A 279 -25.33 13.01 7.76
N GLN A 280 -24.62 11.99 8.26
CA GLN A 280 -24.90 11.39 9.57
C GLN A 280 -24.63 12.37 10.72
N LEU A 281 -23.55 13.15 10.64
CA LEU A 281 -23.20 14.17 11.62
C LEU A 281 -24.30 15.24 11.75
N GLU A 282 -24.83 15.71 10.61
CA GLU A 282 -25.88 16.73 10.56
C GLU A 282 -27.22 16.25 11.14
N GLN A 283 -27.58 14.99 10.88
CA GLN A 283 -28.77 14.36 11.46
C GLN A 283 -28.66 14.24 12.99
N ALA A 284 -27.47 13.92 13.51
CA ALA A 284 -27.23 13.80 14.94
C ALA A 284 -27.32 15.16 15.67
N THR A 285 -26.97 16.27 15.01
CA THR A 285 -27.08 17.63 15.57
C THR A 285 -28.45 18.29 15.41
N SER A 286 -29.36 17.69 14.64
CA SER A 286 -30.69 18.25 14.37
C SER A 286 -31.77 17.79 15.36
N VAL A 287 -31.39 17.01 16.39
CA VAL A 287 -32.25 16.44 17.44
C VAL A 287 -31.96 17.13 18.76
#